data_AF-A0A7C7ABU8-F1
#
_entry.id   AF-A0A7C7ABU8-F1
#
_cell.length_a   1.000
_cell.length_b   1.000
_cell.length_c   1.000
_cell.angle_alpha   90.00
_cell.angle_beta   90.00
_cell.angle_gamma   90.00
#
_symmetry.space_group_name_H-M   'P 1'
#
loop_
_entity.id
_entity.type
_entity.pdbx_description
1 polymer ?
#
loop_
_entity_poly.entity_id
_entity_poly.type
_entity_poly.pdbx_seq_one_letter_code
_entity_poly.pdbx_strand_id
1 'polypeptide(L)'
;MKQDPILERAEKLMKPGEISSSGFLGNDNRKLVDILLDDGQTVASLNLSHEILADRMEELTEKAREYLGSPVLVDGYLEVTIQDSRGNIACPFQHMGMYPKENVHVLNVKTGESIQWTSLNIHMIREHGFYEGKGSPFRVDPLDLVRVLGIMA
;
A
#
# COMPACT_ATOMS: atom_id res chain seq x y z
N MET A 1 4.84 -7.58 -20.70
CA MET A 1 6.22 -8.08 -20.91
C MET A 1 6.29 -9.59 -20.65
N LYS A 2 7.43 -10.26 -20.92
CA LYS A 2 7.65 -11.62 -20.42
C LYS A 2 7.89 -11.53 -18.91
N GLN A 3 7.14 -12.31 -18.13
CA GLN A 3 7.30 -12.37 -16.68
C GLN A 3 8.37 -13.40 -16.33
N ASP A 4 9.23 -13.07 -15.36
CA ASP A 4 10.24 -13.98 -14.85
C ASP A 4 9.62 -14.99 -13.85
N PRO A 5 10.13 -16.24 -13.77
CA PRO A 5 9.73 -17.24 -12.78
C PRO A 5 9.59 -16.76 -11.32
N ILE A 6 10.38 -15.79 -10.86
CA ILE A 6 10.23 -15.24 -9.50
C ILE A 6 8.89 -14.53 -9.36
N LEU A 7 8.54 -13.67 -10.32
CA LEU A 7 7.26 -12.97 -10.34
C LEU A 7 6.09 -13.92 -10.57
N GLU A 8 6.25 -15.01 -11.33
CA GLU A 8 5.21 -16.04 -11.46
C GLU A 8 4.90 -16.75 -10.14
N ARG A 9 5.91 -16.95 -9.28
CA ARG A 9 5.70 -17.52 -7.94
C ARG A 9 5.00 -16.53 -7.03
N ALA A 10 5.42 -15.26 -7.04
CA ALA A 10 4.78 -14.20 -6.28
C ALA A 10 3.30 -14.04 -6.70
N GLU A 11 3.02 -13.98 -8.00
CA GLU A 11 1.66 -13.87 -8.54
C GLU A 11 0.76 -15.04 -8.13
N LYS A 12 1.30 -16.27 -8.02
CA LYS A 12 0.55 -17.41 -7.49
C LYS A 12 0.15 -17.19 -6.02
N LEU A 13 1.07 -16.71 -5.19
CA LEU A 13 0.81 -16.40 -3.78
C LEU A 13 -0.15 -15.21 -3.60
N MET A 14 -0.33 -14.39 -4.64
CA MET A 14 -1.26 -13.26 -4.61
C MET A 14 -2.73 -13.66 -4.85
N LYS A 15 -2.99 -14.93 -5.19
CA LYS A 15 -4.36 -15.42 -5.42
C LYS A 15 -5.16 -15.50 -4.11
N PRO A 16 -6.50 -15.33 -4.16
CA PRO A 16 -7.36 -15.52 -3.01
C PRO A 16 -7.15 -16.89 -2.36
N GLY A 17 -6.98 -16.91 -1.04
CA GLY A 17 -6.83 -18.12 -0.22
C GLY A 17 -5.39 -18.58 0.01
N GLU A 18 -4.40 -18.07 -0.73
CA GLU A 18 -3.00 -18.49 -0.59
C GLU A 18 -2.33 -17.82 0.63
N ILE A 19 -2.31 -16.49 0.67
CA ILE A 19 -1.80 -15.70 1.81
C ILE A 19 -2.91 -14.84 2.44
N SER A 20 -3.74 -14.21 1.60
CA SER A 20 -4.89 -13.41 2.02
C SER A 20 -6.18 -14.05 1.52
N SER A 21 -7.27 -13.95 2.31
CA SER A 21 -8.59 -14.46 1.90
C SER A 21 -9.08 -13.83 0.59
N SER A 22 -8.82 -12.53 0.39
CA SER A 22 -9.20 -11.79 -0.82
C SER A 22 -8.15 -11.81 -1.93
N GLY A 23 -6.93 -12.26 -1.64
CA GLY A 23 -5.78 -12.05 -2.53
C GLY A 23 -5.37 -10.57 -2.63
N PHE A 24 -4.53 -10.27 -3.61
CA PHE A 24 -3.91 -8.94 -3.81
C PHE A 24 -4.08 -8.38 -5.23
N LEU A 25 -4.73 -9.12 -6.14
CA LEU A 25 -4.85 -8.74 -7.54
C LEU A 25 -6.24 -8.19 -7.91
N GLY A 26 -7.24 -8.36 -7.04
CA GLY A 26 -8.60 -7.93 -7.32
C GLY A 26 -9.16 -8.54 -8.60
N ASN A 27 -9.61 -7.69 -9.52
CA ASN A 27 -10.07 -8.07 -10.86
C ASN A 27 -9.06 -7.69 -11.96
N ASP A 28 -7.82 -7.37 -11.58
CA ASP A 28 -6.75 -7.06 -12.52
C ASP A 28 -6.33 -8.31 -13.28
N ASN A 29 -6.50 -8.28 -14.61
CA ASN A 29 -6.16 -9.40 -15.48
C ASN A 29 -4.78 -9.22 -16.13
N ARG A 30 -4.07 -8.12 -15.83
CA ARG A 30 -2.70 -7.91 -16.28
C ARG A 30 -1.76 -8.88 -15.56
N LYS A 31 -0.64 -9.20 -16.19
CA LYS A 31 0.44 -9.93 -15.50
C LYS A 31 1.02 -9.05 -14.40
N LEU A 32 1.48 -9.64 -13.30
CA LEU A 32 2.14 -8.92 -12.21
C LEU A 32 3.22 -7.94 -12.71
N VAL A 33 4.09 -8.36 -13.63
CA VAL A 33 5.12 -7.46 -14.21
C VAL A 33 4.54 -6.21 -14.85
N ASP A 34 3.40 -6.30 -15.52
CA ASP A 34 2.78 -5.17 -16.21
C ASP A 34 2.09 -4.22 -15.22
N ILE A 35 1.61 -4.73 -14.07
CA ILE A 35 1.09 -3.91 -12.96
C ILE A 35 2.22 -3.09 -12.35
N LEU A 36 3.35 -3.73 -12.01
CA LEU A 36 4.52 -3.08 -11.42
C LEU A 36 5.07 -1.96 -12.30
N LEU A 37 5.12 -2.20 -13.61
CA LEU A 37 5.60 -1.21 -14.57
C LEU A 37 4.67 -0.01 -14.71
N ASP A 38 3.35 -0.23 -14.73
CA ASP A 38 2.35 0.84 -14.83
C ASP A 38 2.37 1.75 -13.60
N ASP A 39 2.35 1.16 -12.40
CA ASP A 39 2.44 1.91 -11.15
C ASP A 39 3.82 2.59 -11.02
N GLY A 40 4.90 1.92 -11.41
CA GLY A 40 6.25 2.48 -11.44
C GLY A 40 6.41 3.68 -12.39
N GLN A 41 5.85 3.60 -13.59
CA GLN A 41 5.82 4.71 -14.54
C GLN A 41 5.03 5.90 -14.00
N THR A 42 3.91 5.64 -13.32
CA THR A 42 3.10 6.67 -12.68
C THR A 42 3.92 7.42 -11.63
N VAL A 43 4.57 6.72 -10.70
CA VAL A 43 5.41 7.32 -9.65
C VAL A 43 6.58 8.10 -10.26
N ALA A 44 7.27 7.52 -11.23
CA ALA A 44 8.39 8.19 -11.91
C ALA A 44 7.96 9.47 -12.65
N SER A 45 6.77 9.49 -13.26
CA SER A 45 6.23 10.67 -13.96
C SER A 45 5.96 11.85 -13.03
N LEU A 46 5.78 11.58 -11.73
CA LEU A 46 5.61 12.59 -10.69
C LEU A 46 6.96 13.08 -10.12
N ASN A 47 8.10 12.59 -10.61
CA ASN A 47 9.44 12.81 -10.03
C ASN A 47 9.57 12.32 -8.58
N LEU A 48 8.84 11.28 -8.21
CA LEU A 48 8.89 10.64 -6.89
C LEU A 48 9.53 9.25 -6.97
N SER A 49 9.77 8.64 -5.81
CA SER A 49 10.20 7.25 -5.70
C SER A 49 9.25 6.46 -4.80
N HIS A 50 9.26 5.13 -4.91
CA HIS A 50 8.44 4.26 -4.07
C HIS A 50 8.83 4.38 -2.59
N GLU A 51 10.11 4.58 -2.31
CA GLU A 51 10.66 4.79 -0.98
C GLU A 51 10.10 6.08 -0.37
N ILE A 52 10.08 7.20 -1.11
CA ILE A 52 9.51 8.47 -0.61
C ILE A 52 8.02 8.29 -0.23
N LEU A 53 7.25 7.58 -1.06
CA LEU A 53 5.85 7.31 -0.78
C LEU A 53 5.67 6.42 0.45
N ALA A 54 6.46 5.36 0.54
CA ALA A 54 6.43 4.43 1.68
C ALA A 54 6.88 5.10 2.99
N ASP A 55 7.91 5.94 2.97
CA ASP A 55 8.41 6.67 4.14
C ASP A 55 7.32 7.58 4.70
N ARG A 56 6.57 8.24 3.81
CA ARG A 56 5.44 9.07 4.22
C ARG A 56 4.30 8.25 4.83
N MET A 57 3.99 7.09 4.26
CA MET A 57 2.98 6.18 4.83
C MET A 57 3.42 5.66 6.20
N GLU A 58 4.69 5.31 6.36
CA GLU A 58 5.28 4.83 7.62
C GLU A 58 5.27 5.92 8.69
N GLU A 59 5.68 7.14 8.36
CA GLU A 59 5.63 8.29 9.27
C GLU A 59 4.22 8.51 9.85
N LEU A 60 3.20 8.49 9.00
CA LEU A 60 1.79 8.64 9.43
C LEU A 60 1.33 7.46 10.28
N THR A 61 1.77 6.24 9.92
CA THR A 61 1.45 5.02 10.65
C THR A 61 2.04 5.03 12.06
N GLU A 62 3.32 5.38 12.22
CA GLU A 62 3.97 5.47 13.54
C GLU A 62 3.32 6.54 14.42
N LYS A 63 3.03 7.72 13.86
CA LYS A 63 2.32 8.78 14.60
C LYS A 63 0.96 8.31 15.11
N ALA A 64 0.21 7.54 14.33
CA ALA A 64 -1.09 7.03 14.74
C ALA A 64 -1.01 5.88 15.76
N ARG A 65 0.07 5.08 15.75
CA ARG A 65 0.28 4.01 16.74
C ARG A 65 0.41 4.54 18.17
N GLU A 66 0.89 5.75 18.36
CA GLU A 66 0.91 6.40 19.69
C GLU A 66 -0.50 6.67 20.25
N TYR A 67 -1.52 6.68 19.39
CA TYR A 67 -2.91 7.03 19.71
C TYR A 67 -3.90 5.93 19.30
N LEU A 68 -3.55 4.65 19.53
CA LEU A 68 -4.36 3.48 19.16
C LEU A 68 -5.88 3.66 19.35
N GLY A 69 -6.63 3.57 18.24
CA GLY A 69 -8.09 3.69 18.22
C GLY A 69 -8.65 5.11 18.29
N SER A 70 -7.80 6.14 18.43
CA SER A 70 -8.18 7.55 18.41
C SER A 70 -7.58 8.26 17.19
N PRO A 71 -8.31 9.17 16.53
CA PRO A 71 -7.74 9.95 15.45
C PRO A 71 -6.64 10.89 15.93
N VAL A 72 -5.56 11.03 15.16
CA VAL A 72 -4.50 12.02 15.35
C VAL A 72 -4.42 12.95 14.15
N LEU A 73 -4.33 14.26 14.40
CA LEU A 73 -4.17 15.26 13.33
C LEU A 73 -2.68 15.49 13.05
N VAL A 74 -2.24 15.09 11.86
CA VAL A 74 -0.88 15.28 11.36
C VAL A 74 -0.85 16.43 10.36
N ASP A 75 0.20 17.25 10.43
CA ASP A 75 0.46 18.44 9.58
C ASP A 75 -0.68 19.48 9.55
N GLY A 76 -1.61 19.38 10.50
CA GLY A 76 -2.78 20.24 10.60
C GLY A 76 -3.88 19.97 9.57
N TYR A 77 -3.79 18.90 8.77
CA TYR A 77 -4.84 18.58 7.78
C TYR A 77 -5.05 17.09 7.48
N LEU A 78 -4.23 16.19 8.02
CA LEU A 78 -4.39 14.75 7.84
C LEU A 78 -4.86 14.13 9.15
N GLU A 79 -6.13 13.76 9.21
CA GLU A 79 -6.64 12.97 10.32
C GLU A 79 -6.32 11.49 10.06
N VAL A 80 -5.45 10.91 10.89
CA VAL A 80 -4.98 9.53 10.76
C VAL A 80 -5.57 8.69 11.88
N THR A 81 -6.12 7.53 11.55
CA THR A 81 -6.63 6.56 12.52
C THR A 81 -6.07 5.19 12.20
N ILE A 82 -5.67 4.44 13.23
CA ILE A 82 -5.20 3.06 13.08
C ILE A 82 -6.14 2.09 13.81
N GLN A 83 -6.45 0.98 13.13
CA GLN A 83 -7.25 -0.12 13.67
C GLN A 83 -6.46 -1.43 13.57
N ASP A 84 -6.22 -2.05 14.72
CA ASP A 84 -5.58 -3.37 14.78
C ASP A 84 -6.64 -4.47 14.58
N SER A 85 -6.47 -5.28 13.53
CA SER A 85 -7.33 -6.44 13.26
C SER A 85 -6.78 -7.76 13.82
N ARG A 86 -5.64 -7.69 14.52
CA ARG A 86 -4.85 -8.76 15.14
C ARG A 86 -4.22 -9.75 14.15
N GLY A 87 -3.00 -10.15 14.48
CA GLY A 87 -2.23 -11.16 13.75
C GLY A 87 -1.27 -10.56 12.72
N ASN A 88 -0.58 -11.44 11.99
CA ASN A 88 0.43 -11.04 11.01
C ASN A 88 0.17 -11.69 9.66
N ILE A 89 0.74 -11.10 8.61
CA ILE A 89 0.68 -11.57 7.22
C ILE A 89 2.08 -11.56 6.60
N ALA A 90 2.37 -12.53 5.74
CA ALA A 90 3.64 -12.62 5.02
C ALA A 90 3.59 -11.84 3.70
N CYS A 91 4.74 -11.39 3.21
CA CYS A 91 4.84 -10.74 1.91
C CYS A 91 4.68 -11.76 0.75
N PRO A 92 3.82 -11.52 -0.26
CA PRO A 92 3.63 -12.44 -1.38
C PRO A 92 4.85 -12.55 -2.29
N PHE A 93 5.78 -11.58 -2.25
CA PHE A 93 7.07 -11.65 -2.95
C PHE A 93 8.10 -12.51 -2.20
N GLN A 94 7.72 -13.13 -1.09
CA GLN A 94 8.58 -13.99 -0.27
C GLN A 94 9.79 -13.26 0.35
N HIS A 95 9.70 -11.94 0.49
CA HIS A 95 10.64 -11.18 1.32
C HIS A 95 10.51 -11.60 2.79
N MET A 96 11.63 -11.69 3.49
CA MET A 96 11.68 -12.16 4.88
C MET A 96 11.00 -11.16 5.79
N GLY A 97 9.95 -11.57 6.50
CA GLY A 97 9.24 -10.72 7.45
C GLY A 97 7.81 -11.17 7.68
N MET A 98 7.23 -10.66 8.76
CA MET A 98 5.81 -10.78 9.07
C MET A 98 5.30 -9.39 9.43
N TYR A 99 4.20 -8.98 8.81
CA TYR A 99 3.67 -7.62 8.93
C TYR A 99 2.35 -7.66 9.70
N PRO A 100 2.13 -6.73 10.65
CA PRO A 100 0.90 -6.71 11.42
C PRO A 100 -0.31 -6.45 10.52
N LYS A 101 -1.42 -7.13 10.82
CA LYS A 101 -2.71 -6.89 10.19
C LYS A 101 -3.38 -5.69 10.84
N GLU A 102 -2.91 -4.52 10.47
CA GLU A 102 -3.47 -3.23 10.88
C GLU A 102 -3.96 -2.47 9.66
N ASN A 103 -4.98 -1.63 9.86
CA ASN A 103 -5.51 -0.73 8.84
C ASN A 103 -5.28 0.69 9.31
N VAL A 104 -4.55 1.45 8.50
CA VAL A 104 -4.37 2.89 8.66
C VAL A 104 -5.34 3.56 7.71
N HIS A 105 -6.15 4.47 8.23
CA HIS A 105 -7.04 5.31 7.45
C HIS A 105 -6.61 6.76 7.61
N VAL A 106 -6.45 7.46 6.49
CA VAL A 106 -6.09 8.88 6.45
C VAL A 106 -7.18 9.65 5.74
N LEU A 107 -7.73 10.66 6.42
CA LEU A 107 -8.64 11.64 5.87
C LEU A 107 -7.93 12.98 5.71
N ASN A 108 -7.89 13.50 4.49
CA ASN A 108 -7.51 14.88 4.26
C ASN A 108 -8.72 15.79 4.57
N VAL A 109 -8.70 16.45 5.73
CA VAL A 109 -9.85 17.26 6.18
C VAL A 109 -10.08 18.52 5.35
N LYS A 110 -9.11 18.92 4.52
CA LYS A 110 -9.26 20.07 3.60
C LYS A 110 -10.06 19.69 2.35
N THR A 111 -9.88 18.46 1.84
CA THR A 111 -10.54 18.02 0.60
C THR A 111 -11.70 17.05 0.84
N GLY A 112 -11.77 16.44 2.02
CA GLY A 112 -12.73 15.38 2.36
C GLY A 112 -12.38 14.02 1.76
N GLU A 113 -11.24 13.91 1.08
CA GLU A 113 -10.79 12.68 0.43
C GLU A 113 -10.00 11.82 1.43
N SER A 114 -10.12 10.50 1.29
CA SER A 114 -9.42 9.57 2.15
C SER A 114 -8.70 8.47 1.38
N ILE A 115 -7.75 7.85 2.06
CA ILE A 115 -7.04 6.67 1.60
C ILE A 115 -6.77 5.75 2.80
N GLN A 116 -6.59 4.47 2.53
CA GLN A 116 -6.24 3.49 3.56
C GLN A 116 -5.14 2.56 3.08
N TRP A 117 -4.38 2.01 4.02
CA TRP A 117 -3.37 1.00 3.74
C TRP A 117 -3.13 0.12 4.97
N THR A 118 -2.43 -0.99 4.75
CA THR A 118 -1.89 -1.84 5.80
C THR A 118 -0.38 -1.67 5.95
N SER A 119 0.18 -2.16 7.05
CA SER A 119 1.63 -2.28 7.23
C SER A 119 2.30 -3.08 6.09
N LEU A 120 1.62 -4.10 5.55
CA LEU A 120 2.14 -4.87 4.42
C LEU A 120 2.18 -4.02 3.13
N ASN A 121 1.22 -3.12 2.91
CA ASN A 121 1.25 -2.25 1.73
C ASN A 121 2.49 -1.35 1.73
N ILE A 122 2.89 -0.80 2.88
CA ILE A 122 4.10 0.02 3.01
C ILE A 122 5.33 -0.76 2.52
N HIS A 123 5.50 -1.99 3.01
CA HIS A 123 6.61 -2.86 2.59
C HIS A 123 6.54 -3.23 1.10
N MET A 124 5.37 -3.62 0.61
CA MET A 124 5.20 -4.00 -0.80
C MET A 124 5.48 -2.83 -1.75
N ILE A 125 5.10 -1.62 -1.37
CA ILE A 125 5.41 -0.41 -2.12
C ILE A 125 6.92 -0.16 -2.08
N ARG A 126 7.51 -0.10 -0.88
CA ARG A 126 8.95 0.20 -0.69
C ARG A 126 9.86 -0.76 -1.43
N GLU A 127 9.66 -2.06 -1.26
CA GLU A 127 10.61 -3.08 -1.72
C GLU A 127 10.30 -3.62 -3.12
N HIS A 128 9.06 -3.46 -3.57
CA HIS A 128 8.59 -4.11 -4.81
C HIS A 128 7.89 -3.17 -5.78
N GLY A 129 7.58 -1.93 -5.40
CA GLY A 129 6.79 -1.01 -6.22
C GLY A 129 5.37 -1.52 -6.48
N PHE A 130 4.84 -2.37 -5.59
CA PHE A 130 3.54 -3.02 -5.77
C PHE A 130 2.45 -2.37 -4.93
N TYR A 131 1.47 -1.78 -5.60
CA TYR A 131 0.34 -1.06 -4.99
C TYR A 131 -0.96 -1.88 -4.96
N GLU A 132 -0.86 -3.20 -5.19
CA GLU A 132 -1.95 -4.14 -5.45
C GLU A 132 -2.67 -3.95 -6.79
N GLY A 133 -3.31 -5.02 -7.28
CA GLY A 133 -4.05 -5.00 -8.54
C GLY A 133 -5.32 -4.16 -8.47
N LYS A 134 -5.77 -3.67 -9.63
CA LYS A 134 -7.05 -2.97 -9.75
C LYS A 134 -8.20 -3.84 -9.20
N GLY A 135 -9.12 -3.19 -8.47
CA GLY A 135 -10.23 -3.85 -7.80
C GLY A 135 -9.86 -4.63 -6.53
N SER A 136 -8.59 -4.66 -6.12
CA SER A 136 -8.21 -5.22 -4.82
C SER A 136 -8.73 -4.30 -3.70
N PRO A 137 -9.29 -4.85 -2.60
CA PRO A 137 -9.85 -4.04 -1.51
C PRO A 137 -8.79 -3.19 -0.77
N PHE A 138 -7.51 -3.53 -0.91
CA PHE A 138 -6.39 -2.82 -0.29
C PHE A 138 -5.46 -2.16 -1.33
N ARG A 139 -5.92 -1.93 -2.57
CA ARG A 139 -5.15 -1.14 -3.54
C ARG A 139 -4.94 0.27 -3.03
N VAL A 140 -3.70 0.72 -3.06
CA VAL A 140 -3.26 2.06 -2.71
C VAL A 140 -2.86 2.75 -4.02
N ASP A 141 -3.79 3.37 -4.74
CA ASP A 141 -3.42 3.97 -6.03
C ASP A 141 -2.36 5.08 -5.86
N PRO A 142 -1.23 5.07 -6.60
CA PRO A 142 -0.16 6.06 -6.42
C PRO A 142 -0.63 7.52 -6.58
N LEU A 143 -1.55 7.78 -7.52
CA LEU A 143 -2.06 9.13 -7.73
C LEU A 143 -2.96 9.58 -6.59
N ASP A 144 -3.80 8.67 -6.10
CA ASP A 144 -4.65 8.94 -4.93
C ASP A 144 -3.81 9.15 -3.68
N LEU A 145 -2.75 8.37 -3.48
CA LEU A 145 -1.83 8.51 -2.36
C LEU A 145 -1.17 9.89 -2.36
N VAL A 146 -0.59 10.29 -3.48
CA VAL A 146 0.07 11.61 -3.62
C VAL A 146 -0.93 12.74 -3.41
N ARG A 147 -2.11 12.65 -4.04
CA ARG A 147 -3.17 13.67 -3.97
C ARG A 147 -3.73 13.82 -2.54
N VAL A 148 -4.12 12.72 -1.90
CA VAL A 148 -4.70 12.74 -0.55
C VAL A 148 -3.68 13.22 0.48
N LEU A 149 -2.45 12.73 0.42
CA LEU A 149 -1.41 13.10 1.39
C LEU A 149 -0.79 14.48 1.12
N GLY A 150 -1.01 15.05 -0.07
CA GLY A 150 -0.44 16.34 -0.46
C GLY A 150 1.07 16.26 -0.69
N ILE A 151 1.56 15.13 -1.20
CA ILE A 151 2.99 14.93 -1.49
C ILE A 151 3.36 15.75 -2.73
N MET A 152 4.46 16.49 -2.66
CA MET A 152 5.04 17.26 -3.77
C MET A 152 6.44 16.72 -4.05
N ALA A 153 6.86 16.76 -5.32
CA ALA A 153 8.21 16.41 -5.74
C ALA A 153 9.22 17.54 -5.54
#